data_AF-A0AAN5CPG6-F1
#
_entry.id   AF-A0AAN5CPG6-F1
#
_cell.length_a   1.000
_cell.length_b   1.000
_cell.length_c   1.000
_cell.angle_alpha   90.00
_cell.angle_beta   90.00
_cell.angle_gamma   90.00
#
_symmetry.space_group_name_H-M   'P 1'
#
loop_
_entity.id
_entity.type
_entity.pdbx_description
1 polymer ?
#
loop_
_entity_poly.entity_id
_entity_poly.type
_entity_poly.pdbx_seq_one_letter_code
_entity_poly.pdbx_strand_id
1 'polypeptide(L)'
;MNPLRDWTRTWQNQLSTFFLGSLTLAELLCTIHQPASQLYALFDSVLFLAGGRTAFLGSPQQSLRFFESAGHPCPHDYNPDDMMIHTLAVIPNEEVACKERIDAICDHFEAGDAGRSLERDLKAIEMIDIPPGREAVPILTQMGALLLRCALDNWRNPSLYKAKLIQKVIMGVFIGLLYLNTTLSSIGISNINGALFYIVAELTYSTLFGIITFLPQEYPLVVREYHDGLYSVFSYFLSKSLSYVPLFSVDGLAMLLICYWMVGFSSSVSQVLAAIVISVLIEQSSSSFGVMLSTISPSYAVAVSLGGPLLTLLSLTGGLYANVGTLPSYISWIQYLSWFRYGFEALAINQWSAVNGLNSTQWGGKKLETRFSHPAHSQLQICGQIKCSCFHS
;
A
#
# COMPACT_ATOMS: atom_id res chain seq x y z
N MET A 1 -25.79 20.44 15.32
CA MET A 1 -25.72 19.11 15.95
C MET A 1 -24.28 18.89 16.35
N ASN A 2 -24.00 18.75 17.64
CA ASN A 2 -22.66 18.89 18.20
C ASN A 2 -21.94 17.52 18.15
N PRO A 3 -20.93 17.31 17.28
CA PRO A 3 -20.33 15.99 17.05
C PRO A 3 -19.71 15.37 18.31
N LEU A 4 -19.31 16.18 19.29
CA LEU A 4 -18.70 15.76 20.55
C LEU A 4 -19.69 15.07 21.52
N ARG A 5 -21.00 15.38 21.43
CA ARG A 5 -22.04 14.77 22.28
C ARG A 5 -22.44 13.36 21.81
N ASP A 6 -22.32 13.09 20.51
CA ASP A 6 -22.59 11.75 19.97
C ASP A 6 -21.42 10.79 20.24
N TRP A 7 -20.18 11.28 20.24
CA TRP A 7 -19.01 10.48 20.63
C TRP A 7 -19.05 10.00 22.08
N THR A 8 -19.39 10.89 23.03
CA THR A 8 -19.46 10.54 24.46
C THR A 8 -20.56 9.51 24.77
N ARG A 9 -21.72 9.58 24.10
CA ARG A 9 -22.78 8.57 24.23
C ARG A 9 -22.42 7.22 23.63
N THR A 10 -21.74 7.21 22.49
CA THR A 10 -21.31 5.97 21.83
C THR A 10 -20.26 5.23 22.68
N TRP A 11 -19.37 5.99 23.33
CA TRP A 11 -18.38 5.46 24.27
C TRP A 11 -18.96 5.03 25.61
N GLN A 12 -19.90 5.78 26.20
CA GLN A 12 -20.60 5.35 27.42
C GLN A 12 -21.37 4.04 27.20
N ASN A 13 -21.98 3.87 26.03
CA ASN A 13 -22.63 2.61 25.67
C ASN A 13 -21.62 1.49 25.45
N GLN A 14 -20.47 1.75 24.82
CA GLN A 14 -19.41 0.74 24.69
C GLN A 14 -18.83 0.34 26.05
N LEU A 15 -18.50 1.29 26.92
CA LEU A 15 -17.96 1.02 28.26
C LEU A 15 -18.96 0.27 29.13
N SER A 16 -20.22 0.70 29.19
CA SER A 16 -21.26 -0.03 29.94
C SER A 16 -21.47 -1.45 29.42
N THR A 17 -21.39 -1.67 28.10
CA THR A 17 -21.45 -3.03 27.52
C THR A 17 -20.20 -3.86 27.85
N PHE A 18 -19.02 -3.23 27.91
CA PHE A 18 -17.77 -3.88 28.32
C PHE A 18 -17.76 -4.23 29.82
N PHE A 19 -18.21 -3.33 30.69
CA PHE A 19 -18.34 -3.57 32.13
C PHE A 19 -19.41 -4.62 32.46
N LEU A 20 -20.52 -4.66 31.71
CA LEU A 20 -21.55 -5.72 31.87
C LEU A 20 -21.15 -7.07 31.27
N GLY A 21 -20.19 -7.11 30.34
CA GLY A 21 -19.68 -8.34 29.73
C GLY A 21 -18.54 -9.04 30.49
N SER A 22 -17.96 -8.38 31.49
CA SER A 22 -16.82 -8.88 32.26
C SER A 22 -17.29 -9.72 33.47
N LEU A 23 -17.70 -10.96 33.19
CA LEU A 23 -17.69 -12.05 34.18
C LEU A 23 -16.31 -12.74 34.27
N THR A 24 -15.32 -12.22 33.55
CA THR A 24 -13.93 -12.68 33.53
C THR A 24 -13.05 -11.64 34.22
N LEU A 25 -12.24 -12.08 35.20
CA LEU A 25 -11.19 -11.28 35.86
C LEU A 25 -10.24 -10.70 34.80
N ALA A 26 -10.53 -9.50 34.31
CA ALA A 26 -9.76 -8.81 33.30
C ALA A 26 -9.29 -7.47 33.87
N GLU A 27 -7.99 -7.22 33.80
CA GLU A 27 -7.41 -5.94 34.20
C GLU A 27 -7.50 -4.96 33.02
N LEU A 28 -8.08 -3.79 33.27
CA LEU A 28 -8.28 -2.75 32.26
C LEU A 28 -7.42 -1.53 32.61
N LEU A 29 -6.36 -1.31 31.85
CA LEU A 29 -5.62 -0.07 31.86
C LEU A 29 -6.06 0.80 30.67
N CYS A 30 -6.46 2.04 30.94
CA CYS A 30 -6.84 2.99 29.89
C CYS A 30 -6.31 4.39 30.19
N THR A 31 -6.15 5.19 29.14
CA THR A 31 -5.84 6.62 29.25
C THR A 31 -7.04 7.40 28.75
N ILE A 32 -7.51 8.38 29.52
CA ILE A 32 -8.70 9.15 29.20
C ILE A 32 -8.35 10.63 29.32
N HIS A 33 -8.73 11.39 28.29
CA HIS A 33 -8.66 12.83 28.32
C HIS A 33 -10.02 13.37 28.80
N GLN A 34 -10.05 13.95 30.00
CA GLN A 34 -11.22 14.64 30.58
C GLN A 34 -12.50 13.76 30.68
N PRO A 35 -12.51 12.69 31.50
CA PRO A 35 -13.74 11.96 31.81
C PRO A 35 -14.84 12.86 32.41
N ALA A 36 -16.08 12.56 32.05
CA ALA A 36 -17.23 13.10 32.77
C ALA A 36 -17.22 12.59 34.23
N SER A 37 -17.70 13.41 35.18
CA SER A 37 -17.70 13.09 36.62
C SER A 37 -18.36 11.73 36.96
N GLN A 38 -19.41 11.34 36.23
CA GLN A 38 -20.05 10.03 36.38
C GLN A 38 -19.12 8.88 36.01
N LEU A 39 -18.32 9.03 34.95
CA LEU A 39 -17.36 8.02 34.51
C LEU A 39 -16.18 7.95 35.48
N TYR A 40 -15.72 9.11 35.96
CA TYR A 40 -14.65 9.21 36.96
C TYR A 40 -14.97 8.41 38.23
N ALA A 41 -16.22 8.46 38.69
CA ALA A 41 -16.67 7.72 39.86
C ALA A 41 -16.75 6.19 39.67
N LEU A 42 -16.69 5.68 38.44
CA LEU A 42 -16.76 4.25 38.14
C LEU A 42 -15.38 3.56 38.17
N PHE A 43 -14.28 4.31 38.23
CA PHE A 43 -12.94 3.71 38.26
C PHE A 43 -12.58 3.20 39.66
N ASP A 44 -12.02 1.99 39.71
CA ASP A 44 -11.46 1.43 40.95
C ASP A 44 -10.19 2.16 41.38
N SER A 45 -9.36 2.55 40.41
CA SER A 45 -8.10 3.27 40.62
C SER A 45 -7.86 4.29 39.49
N VAL A 46 -7.31 5.44 39.85
CA VAL A 46 -6.97 6.55 38.95
C VAL A 46 -5.50 6.91 39.14
N LEU A 47 -4.79 7.05 38.02
CA LEU A 47 -3.39 7.47 37.95
C LEU A 47 -3.30 8.86 37.32
N PHE A 48 -2.76 9.83 38.05
CA PHE A 48 -2.43 11.15 37.51
C PHE A 48 -0.93 11.26 37.27
N LEU A 49 -0.55 11.67 36.05
CA LEU A 49 0.83 11.87 35.64
C LEU A 49 1.06 13.34 35.27
N ALA A 50 2.16 13.92 35.74
CA ALA A 50 2.55 15.29 35.44
C ALA A 50 4.08 15.39 35.32
N GLY A 51 4.58 16.00 34.24
CA GLY A 51 6.03 16.17 34.03
C GLY A 51 6.83 14.87 33.95
N GLY A 52 6.19 13.73 33.66
CA GLY A 52 6.82 12.40 33.69
C GLY A 52 6.90 11.77 35.08
N ARG A 53 6.36 12.42 36.12
CA ARG A 53 6.27 11.93 37.50
C ARG A 53 4.83 11.51 37.84
N THR A 54 4.70 10.64 38.84
CA THR A 54 3.41 10.23 39.38
C THR A 54 2.92 11.27 40.38
N ALA A 55 1.84 11.97 40.03
CA ALA A 55 1.22 12.94 40.92
C ALA A 55 0.31 12.26 41.94
N PHE A 56 -0.42 11.21 41.55
CA PHE A 56 -1.28 10.43 42.45
C PHE A 56 -1.64 9.07 41.83
N LEU A 57 -1.76 8.04 42.67
CA LEU A 57 -2.36 6.75 42.31
C LEU A 57 -3.25 6.24 43.46
N GLY A 58 -4.50 5.89 43.17
CA GLY A 58 -5.45 5.37 44.16
C GLY A 58 -6.91 5.55 43.73
N SER A 59 -7.85 5.35 44.65
CA SER A 59 -9.28 5.48 44.31
C SER A 59 -9.69 6.93 44.05
N PRO A 60 -10.78 7.18 43.29
CA PRO A 60 -11.32 8.53 43.08
C PRO A 60 -11.54 9.32 44.37
N GLN A 61 -12.03 8.68 45.44
CA GLN A 61 -12.27 9.33 46.73
C GLN A 61 -10.96 9.66 47.48
N GLN A 62 -9.94 8.81 47.34
CA GLN A 62 -8.62 9.06 47.93
C GLN A 62 -7.93 10.24 47.24
N SER A 63 -8.10 10.38 45.93
CA SER A 63 -7.51 11.49 45.18
C SER A 63 -8.05 12.85 45.65
N LEU A 64 -9.37 12.96 45.88
CA LEU A 64 -10.00 14.19 46.40
C LEU A 64 -9.38 14.61 47.73
N ARG A 65 -9.20 13.66 48.66
CA ARG A 65 -8.58 13.91 49.96
C ARG A 65 -7.11 14.31 49.85
N PHE A 66 -6.37 13.72 48.91
CA PHE A 66 -4.96 14.03 48.67
C PHE A 66 -4.78 15.44 48.10
N PHE A 67 -5.58 15.83 47.10
CA PHE A 67 -5.53 17.19 46.56
C PHE A 67 -6.00 18.23 47.57
N GLU A 68 -6.98 17.91 48.42
CA GLU A 68 -7.34 18.75 49.58
C GLU A 68 -6.16 18.93 50.56
N SER A 69 -5.44 17.87 50.91
CA SER A 69 -4.27 17.97 51.81
C SER A 69 -3.08 18.69 51.18
N ALA A 70 -2.95 18.63 49.85
CA ALA A 70 -1.96 19.38 49.09
C ALA A 70 -2.32 20.87 48.89
N GLY A 71 -3.46 21.34 49.41
CA GLY A 71 -3.88 22.75 49.34
C GLY A 71 -4.74 23.11 48.13
N HIS A 72 -5.29 22.12 47.43
CA HIS A 72 -6.13 22.27 46.24
C HIS A 72 -7.51 21.61 46.44
N PRO A 73 -8.41 22.21 47.26
CA PRO A 73 -9.74 21.66 47.51
C PRO A 73 -10.66 21.82 46.28
N CYS A 74 -11.44 20.78 45.99
CA CYS A 74 -12.38 20.80 44.87
C CYS A 74 -13.70 21.51 45.25
N PRO A 75 -14.17 22.51 44.47
CA PRO A 75 -15.50 23.08 44.66
C PRO A 75 -16.62 22.05 44.42
N HIS A 76 -17.74 22.15 45.15
CA HIS A 76 -18.85 21.19 45.08
C HIS A 76 -19.50 21.07 43.68
N ASP A 77 -19.49 22.15 42.88
CA ASP A 77 -20.09 22.19 41.55
C ASP A 77 -19.08 21.96 40.41
N TYR A 78 -17.85 21.56 40.74
CA TYR A 78 -16.78 21.36 39.78
C TYR A 78 -16.46 19.88 39.60
N ASN A 79 -16.09 19.49 38.37
CA ASN A 79 -15.68 18.11 38.09
C ASN A 79 -14.31 17.84 38.76
N PRO A 80 -14.20 16.87 39.69
CA PRO A 80 -12.94 16.56 40.36
C PRO A 80 -11.78 16.30 39.41
N ASP A 81 -12.04 15.56 38.34
CA ASP A 81 -11.02 15.21 37.35
C ASP A 81 -10.50 16.45 36.60
N ASP A 82 -11.41 17.30 36.12
CA ASP A 82 -11.02 18.55 35.46
C ASP A 82 -10.17 19.42 36.39
N MET A 83 -10.47 19.45 37.69
CA MET A 83 -9.70 20.25 38.65
C MET A 83 -8.29 19.71 38.78
N MET A 84 -8.15 18.40 38.93
CA MET A 84 -6.85 17.74 39.07
C MET A 84 -6.01 17.93 37.80
N ILE A 85 -6.61 17.73 36.62
CA ILE A 85 -5.94 17.97 35.33
C ILE A 85 -5.52 19.44 35.21
N HIS A 86 -6.38 20.40 35.55
CA HIS A 86 -6.02 21.83 35.49
C HIS A 86 -4.92 22.21 36.48
N THR A 87 -4.90 21.58 37.66
CA THR A 87 -3.85 21.80 38.67
C THR A 87 -2.50 21.21 38.22
N LEU A 88 -2.53 20.11 37.47
CA LEU A 88 -1.34 19.45 36.95
C LEU A 88 -0.92 19.95 35.54
N ALA A 89 -1.74 20.77 34.90
CA ALA A 89 -1.43 21.35 33.60
C ALA A 89 -0.44 22.51 33.71
N VAL A 90 0.47 22.57 32.74
CA VAL A 90 1.41 23.70 32.57
C VAL A 90 0.77 24.72 31.63
N ILE A 91 0.59 25.95 32.13
CA ILE A 91 -0.02 27.05 31.36
C ILE A 91 1.10 27.87 30.69
N PRO A 92 0.97 28.22 29.39
CA PRO A 92 1.93 29.09 28.73
C PRO A 92 1.97 30.47 29.41
N ASN A 93 3.18 31.00 29.64
CA ASN A 93 3.54 32.22 30.40
C ASN A 93 3.77 32.05 31.92
N GLU A 94 3.42 30.91 32.53
CA GLU A 94 3.65 30.65 33.97
C GLU A 94 4.37 29.31 34.21
N GLU A 95 5.24 28.91 33.29
CA GLU A 95 5.84 27.57 33.29
C GLU A 95 6.66 27.28 34.55
N VAL A 96 7.39 28.26 35.08
CA VAL A 96 8.24 28.09 36.27
C VAL A 96 7.38 27.78 37.50
N ALA A 97 6.36 28.60 37.76
CA ALA A 97 5.45 28.40 38.87
C ALA A 97 4.62 27.11 38.74
N CYS A 98 4.20 26.75 37.52
CA CYS A 98 3.49 25.51 37.27
C CYS A 98 4.36 24.27 37.54
N LYS A 99 5.64 24.29 37.14
CA LYS A 99 6.58 23.20 37.41
C LYS A 99 6.85 23.05 38.90
N GLU A 100 7.09 24.15 39.61
CA GLU A 100 7.27 24.13 41.08
C GLU A 100 6.04 23.56 41.79
N ARG A 101 4.82 23.92 41.34
CA ARG A 101 3.58 23.32 41.86
C ARG A 101 3.50 21.82 41.60
N ILE A 102 3.81 21.39 40.37
CA ILE A 102 3.80 19.96 40.00
C ILE A 102 4.81 19.19 40.84
N ASP A 103 6.03 19.70 40.99
CA ASP A 103 7.06 19.07 41.79
C ASP A 103 6.65 18.98 43.26
N ALA A 104 6.07 20.04 43.83
CA ALA A 104 5.57 20.01 45.20
C ALA A 104 4.46 18.95 45.40
N ILE A 105 3.54 18.80 44.44
CA ILE A 105 2.47 17.78 44.51
C ILE A 105 3.06 16.37 44.40
N CYS A 106 3.96 16.13 43.45
CA CYS A 106 4.62 14.84 43.28
C CYS A 106 5.46 14.46 44.51
N ASP A 107 6.23 15.40 45.05
CA ASP A 107 7.03 15.22 46.27
C ASP A 107 6.13 14.92 47.48
N HIS A 108 4.98 15.59 47.58
CA HIS A 108 3.99 15.32 48.62
C HIS A 108 3.39 13.91 48.51
N PHE A 109 3.17 13.42 47.29
CA PHE A 109 2.70 12.05 47.07
C PHE A 109 3.75 11.01 47.46
N GLU A 110 4.99 11.19 47.00
CA GLU A 110 6.12 10.31 47.30
C GLU A 110 6.43 10.26 48.81
N ALA A 111 6.40 11.41 49.49
CA ALA A 111 6.57 11.53 50.93
C ALA A 111 5.29 11.22 51.73
N GLY A 112 4.16 11.00 51.08
CA GLY A 112 2.87 10.73 51.70
C GLY A 112 2.70 9.26 52.11
N ASP A 113 1.67 8.99 52.90
CA ASP A 113 1.31 7.62 53.28
C ASP A 113 0.83 6.80 52.09
N ALA A 114 0.17 7.45 51.12
CA ALA A 114 -0.29 6.83 49.87
C ALA A 114 0.89 6.33 49.02
N GLY A 115 1.90 7.18 48.77
CA GLY A 115 3.10 6.79 48.02
C GLY A 115 3.90 5.69 48.71
N ARG A 116 4.10 5.79 50.04
CA ARG A 116 4.78 4.74 50.82
C ARG A 116 3.99 3.42 50.88
N SER A 117 2.66 3.46 50.83
CA SER A 117 1.85 2.24 50.75
C SER A 117 2.05 1.57 49.40
N LEU A 118 1.94 2.33 48.32
CA LEU A 118 2.16 1.84 46.96
C LEU A 118 3.56 1.22 46.80
N GLU A 119 4.60 1.86 47.31
CA GLU A 119 5.96 1.33 47.23
C GLU A 119 6.11 0.00 48.00
N ARG A 120 5.42 -0.14 49.14
CA ARG A 120 5.38 -1.41 49.89
C ARG A 120 4.62 -2.49 49.11
N ASP A 121 3.49 -2.14 48.52
CA ASP A 121 2.69 -3.07 47.72
C ASP A 121 3.46 -3.54 46.49
N LEU A 122 4.14 -2.63 45.78
CA LEU A 122 5.01 -2.96 44.64
C LEU A 122 6.18 -3.88 45.03
N LYS A 123 6.79 -3.68 46.22
CA LYS A 123 7.85 -4.57 46.73
C LYS A 123 7.32 -5.92 47.21
N ALA A 124 6.04 -6.00 47.60
CA ALA A 124 5.40 -7.23 48.05
C ALA A 124 4.90 -8.10 46.89
N ILE A 125 4.77 -7.53 45.67
CA ILE A 125 4.50 -8.30 44.45
C ILE A 125 5.77 -9.10 44.10
N GLU A 126 5.85 -10.34 44.59
CA GLU A 126 6.77 -11.34 44.05
C GLU A 126 6.46 -11.54 42.56
N MET A 127 7.49 -11.74 41.72
CA MET A 127 7.34 -11.85 40.25
C MET A 127 6.19 -12.81 39.90
N ILE A 128 5.06 -12.21 39.51
CA ILE A 128 3.89 -12.93 39.05
C ILE A 128 4.32 -13.73 37.83
N ASP A 129 3.91 -14.99 37.79
CA ASP A 129 4.08 -15.84 36.61
C ASP A 129 3.37 -15.15 35.45
N ILE A 130 4.15 -14.50 34.57
CA ILE A 130 3.62 -13.69 33.48
C ILE A 130 2.79 -14.64 32.63
N PRO A 131 1.47 -14.40 32.46
CA PRO A 131 0.66 -15.31 31.68
C PRO A 131 1.30 -15.47 30.30
N PRO A 132 1.36 -16.71 29.76
CA PRO A 132 2.01 -16.95 28.50
C PRO A 132 1.42 -16.02 27.44
N GLY A 133 2.31 -15.30 26.75
CA GLY A 133 1.91 -14.44 25.64
C GLY A 133 1.16 -15.24 24.57
N ARG A 134 0.36 -14.57 23.76
CA ARG A 134 -0.38 -15.23 22.67
C ARG A 134 0.58 -16.05 21.80
N GLU A 135 0.26 -17.32 21.59
CA GLU A 135 1.02 -18.16 20.67
C GLU A 135 0.89 -17.64 19.24
N ALA A 136 2.03 -17.49 18.56
CA ALA A 136 2.04 -17.06 17.18
C ALA A 136 1.46 -18.15 16.27
N VAL A 137 0.44 -17.79 15.50
CA VAL A 137 -0.17 -18.68 14.50
C VAL A 137 0.87 -18.97 13.38
N PRO A 138 0.89 -20.19 12.80
CA PRO A 138 1.79 -20.50 11.68
C PRO A 138 1.66 -19.54 10.50
N ILE A 139 2.79 -19.23 9.85
CA ILE A 139 2.89 -18.26 8.74
C ILE A 139 1.92 -18.59 7.59
N LEU A 140 1.74 -19.87 7.25
CA LEU A 140 0.83 -20.30 6.18
C LEU A 140 -0.63 -19.95 6.48
N THR A 141 -1.07 -20.13 7.73
CA THR A 141 -2.43 -19.79 8.15
C THR A 141 -2.62 -18.28 8.15
N GLN A 142 -1.62 -17.52 8.61
CA GLN A 142 -1.62 -16.05 8.49
C GLN A 142 -1.75 -15.62 7.03
N MET A 143 -0.94 -16.21 6.14
CA MET A 143 -0.96 -15.90 4.71
C MET A 143 -2.30 -16.27 4.05
N GLY A 144 -2.89 -17.42 4.39
CA GLY A 144 -4.19 -17.81 3.85
C GLY A 144 -5.31 -16.84 4.24
N ALA A 145 -5.35 -16.45 5.51
CA ALA A 145 -6.32 -15.47 6.02
C ALA A 145 -6.11 -14.09 5.40
N LEU A 146 -4.85 -13.63 5.31
CA LEU A 146 -4.50 -12.34 4.71
C LEU A 146 -4.76 -12.32 3.21
N LEU A 147 -4.47 -13.40 2.49
CA LEU A 147 -4.73 -13.49 1.05
C LEU A 147 -6.22 -13.42 0.77
N LEU A 148 -7.04 -14.15 1.53
CA LEU A 148 -8.49 -14.09 1.42
C LEU A 148 -9.02 -12.68 1.71
N ARG A 149 -8.52 -12.03 2.78
CA ARG A 149 -8.88 -10.65 3.12
C ARG A 149 -8.50 -9.69 2.00
N CYS A 150 -7.23 -9.69 1.56
CA CYS A 150 -6.75 -8.82 0.50
C CYS A 150 -7.50 -9.04 -0.82
N ALA A 151 -7.84 -10.28 -1.17
CA ALA A 151 -8.62 -10.58 -2.36
C ALA A 151 -10.07 -10.04 -2.25
N LEU A 152 -10.70 -10.20 -1.09
CA LEU A 152 -12.03 -9.64 -0.82
C LEU A 152 -12.02 -8.12 -0.85
N ASP A 153 -11.01 -7.48 -0.26
CA ASP A 153 -10.85 -6.03 -0.25
C ASP A 153 -10.68 -5.50 -1.68
N ASN A 154 -9.84 -6.16 -2.49
CA ASN A 154 -9.65 -5.80 -3.90
C ASN A 154 -10.95 -5.94 -4.72
N TRP A 155 -11.70 -7.03 -4.51
CA TRP A 155 -12.95 -7.29 -5.23
C TRP A 155 -14.08 -6.34 -4.82
N ARG A 156 -14.19 -6.04 -3.51
CA ARG A 156 -15.23 -5.19 -2.95
C ARG A 156 -14.95 -3.71 -3.13
N ASN A 157 -13.71 -3.31 -3.43
CA ASN A 157 -13.35 -1.93 -3.73
C ASN A 157 -13.66 -1.61 -5.21
N PRO A 158 -14.76 -0.89 -5.51
CA PRO A 158 -15.16 -0.61 -6.88
C PRO A 158 -14.18 0.32 -7.61
N SER A 159 -13.49 1.20 -6.88
CA SER A 159 -12.51 2.12 -7.45
C SER A 159 -11.25 1.41 -7.91
N LEU A 160 -10.90 0.29 -7.26
CA LEU A 160 -9.74 -0.51 -7.66
C LEU A 160 -10.11 -1.49 -8.77
N TYR A 161 -11.13 -2.34 -8.58
CA TYR A 161 -11.47 -3.37 -9.57
C TYR A 161 -12.25 -2.83 -10.77
N LYS A 162 -13.38 -2.15 -10.55
CA LYS A 162 -14.27 -1.74 -11.64
C LYS A 162 -13.70 -0.58 -12.45
N ALA A 163 -13.21 0.46 -11.77
CA ALA A 163 -12.70 1.64 -12.49
C ALA A 163 -11.45 1.32 -13.32
N LYS A 164 -10.54 0.48 -12.82
CA LYS A 164 -9.34 0.05 -13.58
C LYS A 164 -9.70 -0.83 -14.76
N LEU A 165 -10.61 -1.79 -14.59
CA LEU A 165 -11.10 -2.60 -15.70
C LEU A 165 -11.74 -1.74 -16.79
N ILE A 166 -12.59 -0.77 -16.41
CA ILE A 166 -13.21 0.16 -17.36
C ILE A 166 -12.14 1.02 -18.07
N GLN A 167 -11.17 1.55 -17.33
CA GLN A 167 -10.06 2.33 -17.88
C GLN A 167 -9.30 1.52 -18.94
N LYS A 168 -8.96 0.26 -18.65
CA LYS A 168 -8.24 -0.65 -19.55
C LYS A 168 -9.05 -1.02 -20.78
N VAL A 169 -10.36 -1.26 -20.64
CA VAL A 169 -11.26 -1.50 -21.77
C VAL A 169 -11.31 -0.28 -22.69
N ILE A 170 -11.47 0.92 -22.14
CA ILE A 170 -11.47 2.17 -22.90
C ILE A 170 -10.14 2.33 -23.65
N MET A 171 -9.02 2.08 -22.99
CA MET A 171 -7.71 2.19 -23.61
C MET A 171 -7.48 1.14 -24.70
N GLY A 172 -7.95 -0.09 -24.50
CA GLY A 172 -7.90 -1.14 -25.52
C GLY A 172 -8.68 -0.76 -26.78
N VAL A 173 -9.88 -0.19 -26.62
CA VAL A 173 -10.66 0.35 -27.74
C VAL A 173 -9.93 1.52 -28.40
N PHE A 174 -9.36 2.45 -27.61
CA PHE A 174 -8.62 3.60 -28.14
C PHE A 174 -7.43 3.16 -29.01
N ILE A 175 -6.58 2.25 -28.52
CA ILE A 175 -5.46 1.70 -29.28
C ILE A 175 -5.97 0.97 -30.54
N GLY A 176 -7.01 0.17 -30.38
CA GLY A 176 -7.64 -0.57 -31.47
C GLY A 176 -8.17 0.33 -32.59
N LEU A 177 -8.77 1.47 -32.23
CA LEU A 177 -9.25 2.47 -33.19
C LEU A 177 -8.10 3.24 -33.83
N LEU A 178 -7.08 3.60 -33.05
CA LEU A 178 -5.93 4.37 -33.53
C LEU A 178 -5.15 3.62 -34.63
N TYR A 179 -5.03 2.30 -34.50
CA TYR A 179 -4.30 1.43 -35.43
C TYR A 179 -5.20 0.45 -36.19
N LEU A 180 -6.48 0.79 -36.34
CA LEU A 180 -7.53 -0.09 -36.86
C LEU A 180 -7.14 -0.69 -38.22
N ASN A 181 -7.08 -2.02 -38.30
CA ASN A 181 -6.75 -2.77 -39.53
C ASN A 181 -5.63 -2.11 -40.34
N THR A 182 -4.52 -1.82 -39.67
CA THR A 182 -3.31 -1.29 -40.32
C THR A 182 -2.97 -2.14 -41.54
N THR A 183 -2.40 -1.60 -42.61
CA THR A 183 -1.97 -2.38 -43.79
C THR A 183 -0.47 -2.64 -43.75
N LEU A 184 0.03 -3.74 -44.32
CA LEU A 184 1.47 -4.05 -44.42
C LEU A 184 2.21 -3.17 -45.45
N SER A 185 2.29 -1.87 -45.18
CA SER A 185 3.14 -0.91 -45.89
C SER A 185 4.35 -0.54 -45.02
N SER A 186 5.33 0.18 -45.59
CA SER A 186 6.48 0.66 -44.79
C SER A 186 6.04 1.52 -43.60
N ILE A 187 4.96 2.31 -43.75
CA ILE A 187 4.35 3.08 -42.67
C ILE A 187 3.61 2.15 -41.71
N GLY A 188 2.92 1.14 -42.25
CA GLY A 188 2.22 0.13 -41.46
C GLY A 188 3.11 -0.67 -40.51
N ILE A 189 4.35 -0.98 -40.91
CA ILE A 189 5.34 -1.63 -40.04
C ILE A 189 5.65 -0.74 -38.83
N SER A 190 5.85 0.56 -39.06
CA SER A 190 6.09 1.53 -37.98
C SER A 190 4.86 1.66 -37.07
N ASN A 191 3.65 1.69 -37.63
CA ASN A 191 2.40 1.72 -36.88
C ASN A 191 2.20 0.49 -36.00
N ILE A 192 2.49 -0.71 -36.53
CA ILE A 192 2.43 -1.97 -35.77
C ILE A 192 3.42 -1.94 -34.60
N ASN A 193 4.67 -1.54 -34.84
CA ASN A 193 5.66 -1.42 -33.76
C ASN A 193 5.26 -0.35 -32.73
N GLY A 194 4.67 0.77 -33.17
CA GLY A 194 4.09 1.77 -32.28
C GLY A 194 2.97 1.21 -31.41
N ALA A 195 2.04 0.44 -31.99
CA ALA A 195 0.97 -0.23 -31.28
C ALA A 195 1.49 -1.23 -30.23
N LEU A 196 2.47 -2.07 -30.60
CA LEU A 196 3.09 -3.03 -29.68
C LEU A 196 3.76 -2.33 -28.50
N PHE A 197 4.53 -1.27 -28.75
CA PHE A 197 5.17 -0.51 -27.67
C PHE A 197 4.15 0.20 -26.78
N TYR A 198 3.07 0.74 -27.35
CA TYR A 198 2.01 1.37 -26.58
C TYR A 198 1.29 0.36 -25.66
N ILE A 199 1.08 -0.88 -26.12
CA ILE A 199 0.55 -1.97 -25.27
C ILE A 199 1.46 -2.19 -24.07
N VAL A 200 2.78 -2.29 -24.27
CA VAL A 200 3.76 -2.45 -23.17
C VAL A 200 3.69 -1.26 -22.21
N ALA A 201 3.60 -0.04 -22.75
CA ALA A 201 3.51 1.18 -21.96
C ALA A 201 2.24 1.21 -21.10
N GLU A 202 1.07 0.95 -21.69
CA GLU A 202 -0.20 1.00 -20.96
C GLU A 202 -0.32 -0.12 -19.91
N LEU A 203 0.17 -1.34 -20.22
CA LEU A 203 0.27 -2.43 -19.23
C LEU A 203 1.18 -2.02 -18.06
N THR A 204 2.18 -1.18 -18.30
CA THR A 204 3.10 -0.70 -17.26
C THR A 204 2.50 0.45 -16.46
N TYR A 205 2.30 1.62 -17.08
CA TYR A 205 1.92 2.86 -16.41
C TYR A 205 0.62 2.72 -15.61
N SER A 206 -0.42 2.14 -16.22
CA SER A 206 -1.74 2.05 -15.61
C SER A 206 -1.75 1.18 -14.34
N THR A 207 -1.02 0.07 -14.38
CA THR A 207 -0.88 -0.90 -13.28
C THR A 207 -0.05 -0.31 -12.15
N LEU A 208 1.13 0.24 -12.45
CA LEU A 208 2.01 0.82 -11.46
C LEU A 208 1.37 1.99 -10.72
N PHE A 209 0.81 2.97 -11.45
CA PHE A 209 0.16 4.12 -10.81
C PHE A 209 -1.14 3.72 -10.11
N GLY A 210 -1.78 2.62 -10.54
CA GLY A 210 -2.86 2.00 -9.79
C GLY A 210 -2.39 1.58 -8.39
N ILE A 211 -1.32 0.80 -8.30
CA ILE A 211 -0.79 0.32 -7.01
C ILE A 211 -0.32 1.48 -6.13
N ILE A 212 0.43 2.44 -6.70
CA ILE A 212 0.93 3.61 -5.97
C ILE A 212 -0.23 4.42 -5.35
N THR A 213 -1.37 4.49 -6.03
CA THR A 213 -2.53 5.25 -5.53
C THR A 213 -3.17 4.60 -4.29
N PHE A 214 -3.27 3.27 -4.26
CA PHE A 214 -4.06 2.58 -3.23
C PHE A 214 -3.21 1.97 -2.10
N LEU A 215 -2.03 1.41 -2.39
CA LEU A 215 -1.25 0.67 -1.39
C LEU A 215 -0.82 1.52 -0.17
N PRO A 216 -0.37 2.78 -0.31
CA PRO A 216 0.02 3.59 0.84
C PRO A 216 -1.10 3.89 1.84
N GLN A 217 -2.36 3.84 1.39
CA GLN A 217 -3.53 4.08 2.25
C GLN A 217 -3.72 2.96 3.29
N GLU A 218 -3.16 1.77 3.05
CA GLU A 218 -3.28 0.61 3.95
C GLU A 218 -2.22 0.61 5.06
N TYR A 219 -1.15 1.41 4.94
CA TYR A 219 -0.04 1.39 5.89
C TYR A 219 -0.42 1.69 7.34
N PRO A 220 -1.30 2.67 7.65
CA PRO A 220 -1.71 2.91 9.04
C PRO A 220 -2.38 1.69 9.69
N LEU A 221 -3.16 0.93 8.92
CA LEU A 221 -3.80 -0.30 9.39
C LEU A 221 -2.75 -1.38 9.63
N VAL A 222 -1.85 -1.60 8.67
CA VAL A 222 -0.81 -2.62 8.77
C VAL A 222 0.14 -2.37 9.94
N VAL A 223 0.53 -1.11 10.18
CA VAL A 223 1.39 -0.72 11.31
C VAL A 223 0.70 -1.05 12.63
N ARG A 224 -0.59 -0.72 12.75
CA ARG A 224 -1.39 -1.08 13.94
C ARG A 224 -1.45 -2.60 14.13
N GLU A 225 -1.81 -3.34 13.09
CA GLU A 225 -1.95 -4.80 13.15
C GLU A 225 -0.62 -5.51 13.46
N TYR A 226 0.50 -4.95 12.98
CA TYR A 226 1.85 -5.42 13.28
C TYR A 226 2.25 -5.16 14.74
N HIS A 227 1.99 -3.96 15.27
CA HIS A 227 2.26 -3.64 16.68
C HIS A 227 1.37 -4.43 17.65
N ASP A 228 0.14 -4.78 17.22
CA ASP A 228 -0.77 -5.67 17.96
C ASP A 228 -0.34 -7.16 17.90
N GLY A 229 0.72 -7.48 17.14
CA GLY A 229 1.28 -8.83 17.04
C GLY A 229 0.41 -9.83 16.28
N LEU A 230 -0.50 -9.37 15.40
CA LEU A 230 -1.46 -10.23 14.70
C LEU A 230 -0.82 -11.11 13.62
N TYR A 231 0.16 -10.57 12.88
CA TYR A 231 0.83 -11.27 11.80
C TYR A 231 2.21 -10.67 11.48
N SER A 232 3.06 -11.44 10.78
CA SER A 232 4.36 -10.94 10.32
C SER A 232 4.23 -10.03 9.09
N VAL A 233 5.14 -9.05 8.94
CA VAL A 233 5.22 -8.18 7.76
C VAL A 233 5.41 -9.01 6.47
N PHE A 234 6.17 -10.10 6.55
CA PHE A 234 6.37 -11.02 5.45
C PHE A 234 5.06 -11.67 4.97
N SER A 235 4.24 -12.17 5.91
CA SER A 235 2.93 -12.77 5.60
C SER A 235 2.02 -11.77 4.89
N TYR A 236 2.01 -10.50 5.33
CA TYR A 236 1.26 -9.42 4.68
C TYR A 236 1.77 -9.12 3.28
N PHE A 237 3.08 -8.89 3.13
CA PHE A 237 3.71 -8.54 1.85
C PHE A 237 3.41 -9.59 0.77
N LEU A 238 3.60 -10.86 1.08
CA LEU A 238 3.39 -11.94 0.12
C LEU A 238 1.91 -12.11 -0.22
N SER A 239 1.02 -12.05 0.77
CA SER A 239 -0.43 -12.15 0.56
C SER A 239 -0.98 -11.00 -0.26
N LYS A 240 -0.51 -9.77 0.00
CA LYS A 240 -0.92 -8.59 -0.77
C LYS A 240 -0.41 -8.66 -2.21
N SER A 241 0.85 -9.04 -2.41
CA SER A 241 1.44 -9.20 -3.75
C SER A 241 0.68 -10.26 -4.56
N LEU A 242 0.37 -11.42 -3.97
CA LEU A 242 -0.42 -12.47 -4.60
C LEU A 242 -1.85 -12.03 -4.92
N SER A 243 -2.46 -11.19 -4.08
CA SER A 243 -3.81 -10.66 -4.33
C SER A 243 -3.92 -9.75 -5.56
N TYR A 244 -2.80 -9.13 -5.96
CA TYR A 244 -2.73 -8.25 -7.13
C TYR A 244 -2.52 -9.02 -8.45
N VAL A 245 -1.93 -10.21 -8.41
CA VAL A 245 -1.69 -11.03 -9.61
C VAL A 245 -2.96 -11.23 -10.44
N PRO A 246 -4.08 -11.76 -9.90
CA PRO A 246 -5.29 -11.97 -10.69
C PRO A 246 -5.97 -10.65 -11.08
N LEU A 247 -5.91 -9.64 -10.21
CA LEU A 247 -6.56 -8.35 -10.41
C LEU A 247 -6.07 -7.66 -11.69
N PHE A 248 -4.76 -7.43 -11.78
CA PHE A 248 -4.17 -6.74 -12.93
C PHE A 248 -4.08 -7.65 -14.16
N SER A 249 -3.85 -8.96 -13.98
CA SER A 249 -3.85 -9.86 -15.15
C SER A 249 -5.19 -9.84 -15.89
N VAL A 250 -6.32 -9.80 -15.17
CA VAL A 250 -7.64 -9.78 -15.81
C VAL A 250 -7.89 -8.47 -16.59
N ASP A 251 -7.48 -7.32 -16.04
CA ASP A 251 -7.71 -6.04 -16.70
C ASP A 251 -6.79 -5.82 -17.92
N GLY A 252 -5.53 -6.24 -17.84
CA GLY A 252 -4.59 -6.19 -18.96
C GLY A 252 -4.95 -7.17 -20.07
N LEU A 253 -5.44 -8.36 -19.74
CA LEU A 253 -5.97 -9.30 -20.73
C LEU A 253 -7.17 -8.72 -21.49
N ALA A 254 -8.10 -8.04 -20.78
CA ALA A 254 -9.24 -7.40 -21.42
C ALA A 254 -8.78 -6.34 -22.44
N MET A 255 -7.85 -5.47 -22.04
CA MET A 255 -7.27 -4.46 -22.95
C MET A 255 -6.59 -5.11 -24.16
N LEU A 256 -5.71 -6.10 -23.91
CA LEU A 256 -4.94 -6.77 -24.95
C LEU A 256 -5.86 -7.42 -25.97
N LEU A 257 -6.83 -8.23 -25.54
CA LEU A 257 -7.71 -8.95 -26.45
C LEU A 257 -8.52 -7.99 -27.33
N ILE A 258 -9.02 -6.89 -26.77
CA ILE A 258 -9.74 -5.87 -27.54
C ILE A 258 -8.84 -5.26 -28.61
N CYS A 259 -7.68 -4.72 -28.22
CA CYS A 259 -6.81 -4.06 -29.19
C CYS A 259 -6.21 -5.06 -30.19
N TYR A 260 -5.93 -6.30 -29.79
CA TYR A 260 -5.27 -7.30 -30.62
C TYR A 260 -6.04 -7.59 -31.91
N TRP A 261 -7.35 -7.81 -31.77
CA TRP A 261 -8.23 -8.07 -32.91
C TRP A 261 -8.55 -6.81 -33.71
N MET A 262 -8.67 -5.65 -33.07
CA MET A 262 -8.96 -4.38 -33.75
C MET A 262 -7.79 -3.89 -34.61
N VAL A 263 -6.56 -3.99 -34.11
CA VAL A 263 -5.35 -3.62 -34.87
C VAL A 263 -5.13 -4.57 -36.05
N GLY A 264 -5.59 -5.82 -35.93
CA GLY A 264 -5.39 -6.85 -36.94
C GLY A 264 -4.03 -7.54 -36.80
N PHE A 265 -3.60 -7.82 -35.56
CA PHE A 265 -2.41 -8.66 -35.34
C PHE A 265 -2.63 -10.10 -35.85
N SER A 266 -1.55 -10.89 -35.85
CA SER A 266 -1.61 -12.23 -36.43
C SER A 266 -2.64 -13.13 -35.74
N SER A 267 -3.47 -13.84 -36.51
CA SER A 267 -4.57 -14.66 -35.96
C SER A 267 -4.14 -16.06 -35.50
N SER A 268 -2.84 -16.40 -35.52
CA SER A 268 -2.37 -17.72 -35.09
C SER A 268 -2.58 -17.92 -33.59
N VAL A 269 -3.15 -19.07 -33.21
CA VAL A 269 -3.40 -19.43 -31.80
C VAL A 269 -2.12 -19.38 -30.97
N SER A 270 -0.99 -19.84 -31.52
CA SER A 270 0.31 -19.80 -30.82
C SER A 270 0.78 -18.37 -30.54
N GLN A 271 0.57 -17.45 -31.50
CA GLN A 271 0.99 -16.06 -31.36
C GLN A 271 0.07 -15.28 -30.42
N VAL A 272 -1.23 -15.59 -30.40
CA VAL A 272 -2.18 -15.03 -29.43
C VAL A 272 -1.81 -15.46 -28.01
N LEU A 273 -1.59 -16.77 -27.80
CA LEU A 273 -1.20 -17.29 -26.48
C LEU A 273 0.16 -16.73 -26.02
N ALA A 274 1.14 -16.64 -26.91
CA ALA A 274 2.42 -16.01 -26.61
C ALA A 274 2.26 -14.53 -26.23
N ALA A 275 1.43 -13.76 -26.96
CA ALA A 275 1.16 -12.36 -26.65
C ALA A 275 0.47 -12.19 -25.29
N ILE A 276 -0.45 -13.10 -24.94
CA ILE A 276 -1.09 -13.16 -23.62
C ILE A 276 -0.05 -13.37 -22.52
N VAL A 277 0.79 -14.39 -22.64
CA VAL A 277 1.82 -14.70 -21.63
C VAL A 277 2.81 -13.55 -21.47
N ILE A 278 3.29 -12.98 -22.57
CA ILE A 278 4.21 -11.84 -22.54
C ILE A 278 3.56 -10.64 -21.84
N SER A 279 2.29 -10.34 -22.15
CA SER A 279 1.56 -9.22 -21.55
C SER A 279 1.37 -9.40 -20.04
N VAL A 280 1.02 -10.61 -19.59
CA VAL A 280 0.92 -10.93 -18.17
C VAL A 280 2.27 -10.73 -17.47
N LEU A 281 3.38 -11.18 -18.06
CA LEU A 281 4.72 -11.02 -17.48
C LEU A 281 5.14 -9.54 -17.37
N ILE A 282 4.83 -8.72 -18.38
CA ILE A 282 5.05 -7.26 -18.34
C ILE A 282 4.28 -6.65 -17.16
N GLU A 283 3.01 -7.01 -17.03
CA GLU A 283 2.13 -6.46 -16.01
C GLU A 283 2.52 -6.89 -14.59
N GLN A 284 2.97 -8.14 -14.41
CA GLN A 284 3.52 -8.61 -13.13
C GLN A 284 4.85 -7.93 -12.77
N SER A 285 5.69 -7.62 -13.77
CA SER A 285 6.93 -6.85 -13.56
C SER A 285 6.61 -5.43 -13.11
N SER A 286 5.65 -4.78 -13.78
CA SER A 286 5.13 -3.47 -13.41
C SER A 286 4.51 -3.45 -12.02
N SER A 287 3.70 -4.47 -11.70
CA SER A 287 3.05 -4.62 -10.40
C SER A 287 4.09 -4.70 -9.27
N SER A 288 5.10 -5.56 -9.45
CA SER A 288 6.19 -5.73 -8.48
C SER A 288 6.96 -4.42 -8.24
N PHE A 289 7.25 -3.68 -9.31
CA PHE A 289 7.91 -2.38 -9.22
C PHE A 289 7.03 -1.32 -8.54
N GLY A 290 5.72 -1.32 -8.82
CA GLY A 290 4.74 -0.45 -8.15
C GLY A 290 4.62 -0.71 -6.65
N VAL A 291 4.61 -1.99 -6.24
CA VAL A 291 4.65 -2.37 -4.81
C VAL A 291 5.95 -1.87 -4.18
N MET A 292 7.10 -2.10 -4.82
CA MET A 292 8.39 -1.65 -4.32
C MET A 292 8.42 -0.12 -4.10
N LEU A 293 8.05 0.67 -5.12
CA LEU A 293 8.02 2.13 -5.02
C LEU A 293 7.09 2.62 -3.92
N SER A 294 5.92 1.99 -3.78
CA SER A 294 4.96 2.33 -2.74
C SER A 294 5.57 2.07 -1.35
N THR A 295 6.23 0.93 -1.15
CA THR A 295 6.79 0.54 0.16
C THR A 295 8.01 1.36 0.58
N ILE A 296 8.81 1.84 -0.37
CA ILE A 296 9.98 2.68 -0.08
C ILE A 296 9.56 4.14 0.18
N SER A 297 8.40 4.55 -0.34
CA SER A 297 7.96 5.94 -0.29
C SER A 297 7.15 6.22 0.99
N PRO A 298 7.44 7.32 1.71
CA PRO A 298 6.70 7.68 2.92
C PRO A 298 5.30 8.24 2.62
N SER A 299 5.03 8.63 1.37
CA SER A 299 3.73 9.15 0.94
C SER A 299 3.49 8.88 -0.54
N TYR A 300 2.22 8.95 -0.94
CA TYR A 300 1.78 8.89 -2.33
C TYR A 300 2.52 9.90 -3.23
N ALA A 301 2.67 11.15 -2.77
CA ALA A 301 3.32 12.20 -3.56
C ALA A 301 4.78 11.87 -3.88
N VAL A 302 5.51 11.30 -2.91
CA VAL A 302 6.90 10.87 -3.11
C VAL A 302 6.95 9.68 -4.08
N ALA A 303 6.06 8.70 -3.93
CA ALA A 303 5.99 7.54 -4.81
C ALA A 303 5.76 7.92 -6.28
N VAL A 304 4.84 8.85 -6.55
CA VAL A 304 4.57 9.35 -7.91
C VAL A 304 5.78 10.11 -8.47
N SER A 305 6.41 10.95 -7.63
CA SER A 305 7.59 11.74 -8.01
C SER A 305 8.79 10.87 -8.39
N LEU A 306 8.93 9.69 -7.77
CA LEU A 306 9.95 8.69 -8.14
C LEU A 306 9.52 7.86 -9.36
N GLY A 307 8.26 7.42 -9.38
CA GLY A 307 7.74 6.51 -10.42
C GLY A 307 7.79 7.09 -11.83
N GLY A 308 7.37 8.35 -12.02
CA GLY A 308 7.31 8.98 -13.34
C GLY A 308 8.67 9.02 -14.07
N PRO A 309 9.71 9.64 -13.48
CA PRO A 309 11.04 9.71 -14.09
C PRO A 309 11.68 8.34 -14.32
N LEU A 310 11.56 7.41 -13.36
CA LEU A 310 12.12 6.07 -13.49
C LEU A 310 11.47 5.29 -14.64
N LEU A 311 10.14 5.33 -14.75
CA LEU A 311 9.45 4.70 -15.88
C LEU A 311 9.78 5.36 -17.21
N THR A 312 9.94 6.68 -17.24
CA THR A 312 10.35 7.40 -18.44
C THR A 312 11.71 6.88 -18.93
N LEU A 313 12.67 6.74 -18.02
CA LEU A 313 14.01 6.20 -18.30
C LEU A 313 13.97 4.76 -18.84
N LEU A 314 13.18 3.89 -18.21
CA LEU A 314 12.99 2.51 -18.67
C LEU A 314 12.29 2.46 -20.04
N SER A 315 11.33 3.34 -20.30
CA SER A 315 10.61 3.39 -21.59
C SER A 315 11.48 3.91 -22.74
N LEU A 316 12.33 4.93 -22.49
CA LEU A 316 13.27 5.46 -23.49
C LEU A 316 14.29 4.41 -23.93
N THR A 317 14.71 3.55 -23.01
CA THR A 317 15.62 2.43 -23.27
C THR A 317 14.89 1.16 -23.75
N GLY A 318 13.59 1.24 -24.02
CA GLY A 318 12.73 0.12 -24.43
C GLY A 318 12.83 -0.31 -25.90
N GLY A 319 13.72 0.31 -26.69
CA GLY A 319 14.05 -0.13 -28.05
C GLY A 319 13.23 0.46 -29.19
N LEU A 320 12.14 1.19 -28.91
CA LEU A 320 11.40 1.94 -29.93
C LEU A 320 11.99 3.35 -30.16
N TYR A 321 12.24 4.10 -29.09
CA TYR A 321 12.69 5.51 -29.17
C TYR A 321 14.18 5.66 -29.44
N ALA A 322 14.99 4.78 -28.85
CA ALA A 322 16.42 4.73 -29.06
C ALA A 322 16.80 3.32 -29.50
N ASN A 323 17.67 3.25 -30.49
CA ASN A 323 18.23 1.99 -30.92
C ASN A 323 19.19 1.48 -29.85
N VAL A 324 18.78 0.39 -29.19
CA VAL A 324 19.47 -0.12 -28.00
C VAL A 324 20.92 -0.53 -28.29
N GLY A 325 21.19 -1.01 -29.51
CA GLY A 325 22.54 -1.38 -29.96
C GLY A 325 23.48 -0.19 -30.21
N THR A 326 22.93 1.03 -30.28
CA THR A 326 23.72 2.27 -30.47
C THR A 326 23.91 3.07 -29.19
N LEU A 327 23.41 2.56 -28.06
CA LEU A 327 23.54 3.25 -26.78
C LEU A 327 25.02 3.29 -26.35
N PRO A 328 25.51 4.46 -25.88
CA PRO A 328 26.85 4.55 -25.31
C PRO A 328 27.06 3.57 -24.15
N SER A 329 28.27 3.02 -24.02
CA SER A 329 28.61 1.98 -23.04
C SER A 329 28.29 2.37 -21.59
N TYR A 330 28.39 3.66 -21.25
CA TYR A 330 28.13 4.18 -19.89
C TYR A 330 26.65 4.15 -19.48
N ILE A 331 25.70 4.20 -20.43
CA ILE A 331 24.25 4.16 -20.15
C ILE A 331 23.60 2.84 -20.58
N SER A 332 24.32 2.06 -21.38
CA SER A 332 23.88 0.78 -21.94
C SER A 332 23.31 -0.16 -20.88
N TRP A 333 23.86 -0.22 -19.66
CA TRP A 333 23.40 -1.15 -18.62
C TRP A 333 21.91 -1.02 -18.23
N ILE A 334 21.31 0.17 -18.37
CA ILE A 334 19.90 0.44 -18.01
C ILE A 334 18.94 -0.40 -18.86
N GLN A 335 19.32 -0.67 -20.12
CA GLN A 335 18.50 -1.44 -21.04
C GLN A 335 18.20 -2.87 -20.54
N TYR A 336 19.07 -3.42 -19.68
CA TYR A 336 18.92 -4.77 -19.11
C TYR A 336 18.03 -4.81 -17.88
N LEU A 337 17.72 -3.64 -17.29
CA LEU A 337 16.72 -3.51 -16.23
C LEU A 337 15.32 -3.22 -16.79
N SER A 338 15.26 -2.77 -18.05
CA SER A 338 14.02 -2.33 -18.68
C SER A 338 13.19 -3.51 -19.20
N TRP A 339 12.11 -3.84 -18.49
CA TRP A 339 11.08 -4.75 -19.01
C TRP A 339 10.35 -4.16 -20.23
N PHE A 340 10.42 -2.84 -20.48
CA PHE A 340 9.91 -2.27 -21.74
C PHE A 340 10.64 -2.86 -22.93
N ARG A 341 11.97 -2.99 -22.84
CA ARG A 341 12.78 -3.60 -23.88
C ARG A 341 12.35 -5.04 -24.10
N TYR A 342 12.42 -5.87 -23.06
CA TYR A 342 12.12 -7.30 -23.18
C TYR A 342 10.68 -7.56 -23.64
N GLY A 343 9.71 -6.80 -23.10
CA GLY A 343 8.31 -6.90 -23.49
C GLY A 343 8.07 -6.51 -24.94
N PHE A 344 8.64 -5.39 -25.38
CA PHE A 344 8.51 -4.92 -26.76
C PHE A 344 9.21 -5.87 -27.75
N GLU A 345 10.44 -6.27 -27.46
CA GLU A 345 11.23 -7.18 -28.28
C GLU A 345 10.52 -8.55 -28.42
N ALA A 346 10.01 -9.11 -27.32
CA ALA A 346 9.28 -10.38 -27.35
C ALA A 346 7.98 -10.28 -28.16
N LEU A 347 7.20 -9.21 -27.98
CA LEU A 347 5.98 -8.98 -28.76
C LEU A 347 6.28 -8.77 -30.26
N ALA A 348 7.35 -8.03 -30.58
CA ALA A 348 7.79 -7.81 -31.95
C ALA A 348 8.24 -9.10 -32.61
N ILE A 349 9.10 -9.90 -31.96
CA ILE A 349 9.52 -11.21 -32.47
C ILE A 349 8.30 -12.10 -32.69
N ASN A 350 7.39 -12.16 -31.71
CA ASN A 350 6.17 -12.95 -31.81
C ASN A 350 5.34 -12.52 -33.03
N GLN A 351 5.10 -11.22 -33.23
CA GLN A 351 4.32 -10.69 -34.35
C GLN A 351 4.98 -10.94 -35.71
N TRP A 352 6.28 -10.70 -35.83
CA TRP A 352 6.99 -10.73 -37.12
C TRP A 352 7.50 -12.12 -37.52
N SER A 353 7.61 -13.06 -36.58
CA SER A 353 8.06 -14.44 -36.86
C SER A 353 7.24 -15.15 -37.94
N ALA A 354 5.93 -14.92 -38.01
CA ALA A 354 5.05 -15.51 -39.02
C ALA A 354 5.22 -14.91 -40.42
N VAL A 355 5.72 -13.67 -40.55
CA VAL A 355 5.87 -12.97 -41.84
C VAL A 355 7.10 -13.47 -42.62
N ASN A 356 8.07 -14.08 -41.94
CA ASN A 356 9.30 -14.60 -42.54
C ASN A 356 9.16 -15.99 -43.20
N GLY A 357 8.04 -16.68 -42.99
CA GLY A 357 7.73 -17.92 -43.70
C GLY A 357 7.28 -17.60 -45.11
N LEU A 358 8.08 -18.00 -46.12
CA LEU A 358 7.90 -17.73 -47.57
C LEU A 358 6.55 -18.15 -48.20
N ASN A 359 5.52 -18.51 -47.44
CA ASN A 359 4.19 -18.91 -47.93
C ASN A 359 3.02 -18.69 -46.92
N SER A 360 3.15 -17.88 -45.87
CA SER A 360 2.06 -17.68 -44.88
C SER A 360 1.15 -16.52 -45.26
N THR A 361 0.27 -16.77 -46.22
CA THR A 361 -0.89 -15.92 -46.52
C THR A 361 -1.98 -16.06 -45.45
N GLN A 362 -1.79 -15.54 -44.24
CA GLN A 362 -2.91 -15.33 -43.30
C GLN A 362 -2.71 -14.09 -42.45
N TRP A 363 -2.73 -12.93 -43.13
CA TRP A 363 -2.90 -11.63 -42.49
C TRP A 363 -4.29 -11.10 -42.88
N GLY A 364 -5.30 -11.32 -42.04
CA GLY A 364 -6.68 -10.86 -42.30
C GLY A 364 -7.26 -11.27 -43.66
N GLY A 365 -6.84 -12.40 -44.23
CA GLY A 365 -7.24 -12.83 -45.58
C GLY A 365 -6.71 -11.97 -46.73
N LYS A 366 -5.85 -10.98 -46.48
CA LYS A 366 -5.26 -10.12 -47.51
C LYS A 366 -3.88 -10.61 -47.92
N LYS A 367 -3.68 -10.81 -49.22
CA LYS A 367 -2.38 -11.15 -49.82
C LYS A 367 -1.40 -9.99 -49.64
N LEU A 368 -0.14 -10.32 -49.36
CA LEU A 368 0.99 -9.40 -49.50
C LEU A 368 0.99 -8.84 -50.93
N GLU A 369 0.84 -7.53 -51.09
CA GLU A 369 1.13 -6.90 -52.38
C GLU A 369 2.64 -6.99 -52.61
N THR A 370 3.05 -7.98 -53.40
CA THR A 370 4.41 -8.11 -53.94
C THR A 370 4.65 -7.02 -54.98
N ARG A 371 4.75 -5.76 -54.54
CA ARG A 371 5.30 -4.64 -55.32
C ARG A 371 6.49 -4.02 -54.60
N PHE A 372 7.45 -4.85 -54.22
CA PHE A 372 8.81 -4.36 -53.98
C PHE A 372 9.79 -5.27 -54.72
N SER A 373 10.00 -4.94 -55.99
CA SER A 373 11.21 -5.27 -56.73
C SER A 373 12.39 -4.46 -56.16
N HIS A 374 12.79 -4.77 -54.92
CA HIS A 374 14.13 -4.48 -54.40
C HIS A 374 14.43 -5.47 -53.26
N PRO A 375 15.53 -6.24 -53.36
CA PRO A 375 15.73 -7.40 -52.52
C PRO A 375 16.13 -6.98 -51.10
N ALA A 376 15.43 -7.56 -50.12
CA ALA A 376 15.94 -8.03 -48.82
C ALA A 376 16.69 -7.09 -47.86
N HIS A 377 17.08 -5.86 -48.20
CA HIS A 377 18.04 -5.10 -47.38
C HIS A 377 17.43 -4.35 -46.17
N SER A 378 16.16 -3.94 -46.22
CA SER A 378 15.52 -3.18 -45.11
C SER A 378 14.84 -4.07 -44.07
N GLN A 379 14.35 -5.25 -44.45
CA GLN A 379 13.73 -6.23 -43.55
C GLN A 379 14.76 -6.96 -42.67
N LEU A 380 15.97 -7.16 -43.21
CA LEU A 380 17.12 -7.70 -42.48
C LEU A 380 17.70 -6.72 -41.45
N GLN A 381 17.38 -5.43 -41.48
CA GLN A 381 17.80 -4.51 -40.42
C GLN A 381 16.96 -4.64 -39.16
N ILE A 382 15.64 -4.85 -39.25
CA ILE A 382 14.78 -5.01 -38.07
C ILE A 382 15.01 -6.39 -37.44
N CYS A 383 15.00 -7.45 -38.24
CA CYS A 383 15.26 -8.80 -37.71
C CYS A 383 16.74 -9.05 -37.42
N GLY A 384 17.67 -8.39 -38.13
CA GLY A 384 19.11 -8.47 -37.89
C GLY A 384 19.57 -7.62 -36.72
N GLN A 385 18.96 -6.47 -36.43
CA GLN A 385 19.23 -5.77 -35.16
C GLN A 385 18.67 -6.49 -33.95
N ILE A 386 17.55 -7.20 -34.09
CA ILE A 386 16.98 -8.04 -33.02
C ILE A 386 17.79 -9.35 -32.85
N LYS A 387 18.27 -9.99 -33.93
CA LYS A 387 19.11 -11.20 -33.84
C LYS A 387 20.58 -10.95 -33.48
N CYS A 388 21.20 -9.85 -33.94
CA CYS A 388 22.61 -9.57 -33.66
C CYS A 388 22.88 -9.22 -32.20
N SER A 389 21.87 -8.81 -31.42
CA SER A 389 22.02 -8.58 -29.98
C SER A 389 22.08 -9.86 -29.12
N CYS A 390 21.85 -11.05 -29.70
CA CYS A 390 21.90 -12.33 -28.97
C CYS A 390 23.08 -13.24 -29.33
N PHE A 391 23.89 -12.93 -30.35
CA PHE A 391 24.97 -13.84 -30.80
C PHE A 391 26.37 -13.24 -30.79
N HIS A 392 26.55 -11.99 -30.33
CA HIS A 392 27.85 -11.42 -29.99
C HIS A 392 27.81 -10.83 -28.58
N SER A 393 27.80 -11.74 -27.61
CA SER A 393 28.32 -11.54 -26.26
C SER A 393 28.81 -12.88 -25.75
#